data_AF-A0A8T5IX51-F1
#
_entry.id   AF-A0A8T5IX51-F1
#
_cell.length_a   1.000
_cell.length_b   1.000
_cell.length_c   1.000
_cell.angle_alpha   90.00
_cell.angle_beta   90.00
_cell.angle_gamma   90.00
#
_symmetry.space_group_name_H-M   'P 1'
#
loop_
_entity.id
_entity.type
_entity.pdbx_description
1 polymer ?
#
loop_
_entity_poly.entity_id
_entity_poly.type
_entity_poly.pdbx_seq_one_letter_code
_entity_poly.pdbx_strand_id
1 'polypeptide(L)'
;MKILHFTSEESWKSIQNSGFLLPKTNPNNFRLNLSEKLKKMMPFKEYLVGIPMGSYQGWSECKLTERLEKYTSGEVPLLLQITWEKGPFIRDHALYSPGRLENEKGIDMAKFQEKLTNDGYYLTNECKHIEKIIEDSEKIFKNDYLNSTMPLTNYSGQYLAPEVWLPQVTPLDSIKRIPLERLI
;
A
#
# COMPACT_ATOMS: atom_id res chain seq x y z
N MET A 1 -18.66 -0.94 3.99
CA MET A 1 -17.56 -0.17 4.61
C MET A 1 -17.14 0.95 3.68
N LYS A 2 -16.66 2.09 4.19
CA LYS A 2 -16.09 3.17 3.36
C LYS A 2 -14.58 3.02 3.28
N ILE A 3 -14.01 3.17 2.09
CA ILE A 3 -12.55 3.16 1.88
C ILE A 3 -12.10 4.42 1.16
N LEU A 4 -10.87 4.83 1.46
CA LEU A 4 -10.14 5.91 0.84
C LEU A 4 -9.22 5.32 -0.22
N HIS A 5 -9.30 5.84 -1.42
CA HIS A 5 -8.41 5.56 -2.53
C HIS A 5 -7.84 6.88 -3.02
N PHE A 6 -6.54 6.94 -3.29
CA PHE A 6 -5.89 8.12 -3.80
C PHE A 6 -5.52 7.89 -5.26
N THR A 7 -5.62 8.94 -6.08
CA THR A 7 -5.33 8.92 -7.51
C THR A 7 -4.87 10.30 -7.99
N SER A 8 -4.36 10.39 -9.22
CA SER A 8 -4.07 11.66 -9.91
C SER A 8 -5.31 12.27 -10.56
N GLU A 9 -5.24 13.57 -10.87
CA GLU A 9 -6.30 14.26 -11.63
C GLU A 9 -6.51 13.64 -13.03
N GLU A 10 -5.44 13.20 -13.69
CA GLU A 10 -5.53 12.51 -14.99
C GLU A 10 -6.29 11.19 -14.87
N SER A 11 -5.94 10.38 -13.88
CA SER A 11 -6.59 9.09 -13.64
C SER A 11 -8.04 9.28 -13.17
N TRP A 12 -8.33 10.33 -12.40
CA TRP A 12 -9.71 10.69 -12.04
C TRP A 12 -10.56 11.01 -13.28
N LYS A 13 -10.06 11.83 -14.20
CA LYS A 13 -10.76 12.10 -15.48
C LYS A 13 -10.99 10.83 -16.28
N SER A 14 -10.02 9.92 -16.30
CA SER A 14 -10.15 8.61 -16.96
C SER A 14 -11.29 7.78 -16.36
N ILE A 15 -11.37 7.70 -15.02
CA ILE A 15 -12.44 7.01 -14.28
C ILE A 15 -13.82 7.60 -14.59
N GLN A 16 -13.92 8.93 -14.68
CA GLN A 16 -15.17 9.61 -15.04
C GLN A 16 -15.60 9.27 -16.48
N ASN A 17 -14.65 9.24 -17.42
CA ASN A 17 -14.92 8.92 -18.82
C ASN A 17 -15.27 7.44 -19.04
N SER A 18 -14.63 6.52 -18.31
CA SER A 18 -14.93 5.09 -18.39
C SER A 18 -16.21 4.70 -17.65
N GLY A 19 -16.61 5.49 -16.64
CA GLY A 19 -17.75 5.20 -15.77
C GLY A 19 -17.44 4.19 -14.66
N PHE A 20 -16.17 3.81 -14.47
CA PHE A 20 -15.76 2.86 -13.44
C PHE A 20 -14.28 2.96 -13.07
N LEU A 21 -13.99 2.62 -11.82
CA LEU A 21 -12.64 2.30 -11.37
C LEU A 21 -12.44 0.79 -11.48
N LEU A 22 -11.44 0.39 -12.26
CA LEU A 22 -11.03 -1.02 -12.35
C LEU A 22 -10.54 -1.51 -10.98
N PRO A 23 -10.78 -2.79 -10.64
CA PRO A 23 -10.15 -3.35 -9.46
C PRO A 23 -8.65 -3.21 -9.61
N LYS A 24 -7.97 -3.06 -8.48
CA LYS A 24 -6.55 -3.30 -8.47
C LYS A 24 -6.35 -4.76 -8.86
N THR A 25 -5.84 -4.99 -10.06
CA THR A 25 -5.51 -6.34 -10.48
C THR A 25 -4.51 -6.91 -9.48
N ASN A 26 -4.75 -8.15 -9.07
CA ASN A 26 -3.67 -8.95 -8.53
C ASN A 26 -2.59 -8.95 -9.62
N PRO A 27 -1.34 -8.53 -9.34
CA PRO A 27 -0.26 -8.60 -10.33
C PRO A 27 -0.06 -10.02 -10.89
N ASN A 28 -0.68 -11.04 -10.29
CA ASN A 28 -0.64 -12.43 -10.73
C ASN A 28 -1.74 -12.86 -11.73
N ASN A 29 -2.60 -11.97 -12.25
CA ASN A 29 -3.64 -12.37 -13.22
C ASN A 29 -3.20 -12.37 -14.69
N PHE A 30 -1.89 -12.29 -14.99
CA PHE A 30 -1.38 -12.61 -16.32
C PHE A 30 -1.25 -14.13 -16.48
N ARG A 31 -2.00 -14.70 -17.44
CA ARG A 31 -1.86 -16.09 -17.91
C ARG A 31 -0.51 -16.28 -18.61
N LEU A 32 0.59 -16.35 -17.86
CA LEU A 32 1.92 -16.68 -18.37
C LEU A 32 2.55 -17.80 -17.51
N ASN A 33 3.00 -18.86 -18.18
CA ASN A 33 3.79 -19.91 -17.54
C ASN A 33 5.21 -19.38 -17.25
N LEU A 34 5.41 -18.83 -16.05
CA LEU A 34 6.69 -18.28 -15.56
C LEU A 34 7.46 -19.28 -14.68
N SER A 35 8.80 -19.17 -14.66
CA SER A 35 9.67 -19.92 -13.75
C SER A 35 9.68 -19.37 -12.30
N GLU A 36 9.83 -20.29 -11.34
CA GLU A 36 9.37 -20.18 -9.95
C GLU A 36 10.10 -19.19 -9.02
N LYS A 37 11.36 -18.85 -9.27
CA LYS A 37 12.17 -18.02 -8.36
C LYS A 37 12.00 -16.51 -8.59
N LEU A 38 11.62 -16.09 -9.80
CA LEU A 38 11.51 -14.67 -10.19
C LEU A 38 10.12 -14.07 -9.93
N LYS A 39 9.08 -14.90 -9.85
CA LYS A 39 7.87 -14.56 -9.09
C LYS A 39 8.20 -14.18 -7.62
N LYS A 40 9.30 -14.68 -7.04
CA LYS A 40 9.69 -14.40 -5.63
C LYS A 40 10.44 -13.08 -5.43
N MET A 41 10.89 -12.41 -6.50
CA MET A 41 11.59 -11.10 -6.49
C MET A 41 10.67 -9.91 -6.77
N MET A 42 9.36 -10.12 -6.95
CA MET A 42 8.43 -9.06 -7.32
C MET A 42 8.60 -7.81 -6.43
N PRO A 43 9.17 -6.72 -6.96
CA PRO A 43 9.25 -5.49 -6.23
C PRO A 43 7.83 -4.90 -6.19
N PHE A 44 7.34 -4.56 -5.01
CA PHE A 44 6.09 -3.82 -4.83
C PHE A 44 6.22 -2.40 -5.42
N LYS A 45 6.26 -2.29 -6.75
CA LYS A 45 6.46 -0.98 -7.39
C LYS A 45 5.19 -0.17 -7.56
N GLU A 46 4.03 -0.80 -7.58
CA GLU A 46 2.80 -0.12 -7.96
C GLU A 46 1.65 -0.76 -7.16
N TYR A 47 0.61 0.00 -6.84
CA TYR A 47 -0.65 -0.42 -6.20
C TYR A 47 -0.72 -0.37 -4.65
N LEU A 48 -1.01 0.83 -4.13
CA LEU A 48 -1.52 1.13 -2.78
C LEU A 48 -2.53 2.29 -2.96
N VAL A 49 -3.72 2.44 -2.37
CA VAL A 49 -4.47 1.66 -1.37
C VAL A 49 -6.00 1.73 -1.63
N GLY A 50 -6.76 0.86 -0.98
CA GLY A 50 -8.07 1.18 -0.40
C GLY A 50 -7.96 1.17 1.13
N ILE A 51 -7.76 2.33 1.79
CA ILE A 51 -7.63 2.40 3.27
C ILE A 51 -9.03 2.45 3.88
N PRO A 52 -9.38 1.68 4.91
CA PRO A 52 -10.61 1.90 5.66
C PRO A 52 -10.71 3.36 6.14
N MET A 53 -11.85 4.00 5.90
CA MET A 53 -12.07 5.36 6.40
C MET A 53 -11.91 5.38 7.93
N GLY A 54 -11.09 6.30 8.45
CA GLY A 54 -10.73 6.36 9.87
C GLY A 54 -9.39 5.68 10.22
N SER A 55 -8.80 4.89 9.32
CA SER A 55 -7.48 4.27 9.53
C SER A 55 -6.32 5.09 8.95
N TYR A 56 -6.58 6.28 8.40
CA TYR A 56 -5.54 7.14 7.84
C TYR A 56 -4.49 7.55 8.88
N GLN A 57 -4.91 7.78 10.13
CA GLN A 57 -3.98 8.09 11.23
C GLN A 57 -3.00 6.94 11.49
N GLY A 58 -3.47 5.69 11.59
CA GLY A 58 -2.57 4.55 11.78
C GLY A 58 -1.58 4.36 10.63
N TRP A 59 -1.98 4.69 9.40
CA TRP A 59 -1.08 4.76 8.26
C TRP A 59 -0.01 5.85 8.39
N SER A 60 -0.37 7.02 8.93
CA SER A 60 0.55 8.11 9.22
C SER A 60 1.54 7.73 10.32
N GLU A 61 1.06 7.14 11.42
CA GLU A 61 1.89 6.64 12.52
C GLU A 61 2.88 5.55 12.07
N CYS A 62 2.48 4.73 11.09
CA CYS A 62 3.35 3.76 10.44
C CYS A 62 4.31 4.37 9.40
N LYS A 63 4.28 5.69 9.14
CA LYS A 63 5.06 6.35 8.07
C LYS A 63 4.81 5.74 6.69
N LEU A 64 3.55 5.41 6.40
CA LEU A 64 3.11 4.83 5.11
C LEU A 64 2.39 5.85 4.22
N THR A 65 1.95 6.99 4.76
CA THR A 65 1.23 8.04 4.00
C THR A 65 2.10 8.65 2.89
N GLU A 66 3.37 8.94 3.16
CA GLU A 66 4.31 9.46 2.16
C GLU A 66 4.49 8.49 0.99
N ARG A 67 4.51 7.18 1.26
CA ARG A 67 4.54 6.15 0.22
C ARG A 67 3.28 6.21 -0.62
N LEU A 68 2.12 6.27 0.03
CA LEU A 68 0.83 6.37 -0.64
C LEU A 68 0.78 7.58 -1.58
N GLU A 69 1.19 8.77 -1.11
CA GLU A 69 1.23 9.99 -1.93
C GLU A 69 2.18 9.82 -3.12
N LYS A 70 3.39 9.31 -2.87
CA LYS A 70 4.38 9.05 -3.93
C LYS A 70 3.86 8.12 -5.04
N TYR A 71 3.07 7.10 -4.69
CA TYR A 71 2.60 6.09 -5.65
C TYR A 71 1.25 6.41 -6.30
N THR A 72 0.44 7.25 -5.66
CA THR A 72 -0.91 7.59 -6.14
C THR A 72 -1.05 9.03 -6.58
N SER A 73 0.04 9.81 -6.56
CA SER A 73 0.12 11.27 -6.58
C SER A 73 -0.50 11.98 -5.36
N GLY A 74 -1.43 11.34 -4.65
CA GLY A 74 -2.12 11.94 -3.50
C GLY A 74 -3.06 13.11 -3.84
N GLU A 75 -3.16 13.49 -5.12
CA GLU A 75 -3.85 14.70 -5.57
C GLU A 75 -5.36 14.64 -5.38
N VAL A 76 -5.95 13.47 -5.64
CA VAL A 76 -7.40 13.26 -5.63
C VAL A 76 -7.75 12.12 -4.67
N PRO A 77 -8.25 12.43 -3.47
CA PRO A 77 -8.81 11.43 -2.58
C PRO A 77 -10.25 11.09 -2.99
N LEU A 78 -10.48 9.80 -3.16
CA LEU A 78 -11.74 9.18 -3.53
C LEU A 78 -12.24 8.32 -2.37
N LEU A 79 -13.50 8.49 -2.02
CA LEU A 79 -14.22 7.70 -1.05
C LEU A 79 -15.11 6.69 -1.77
N LEU A 80 -14.84 5.41 -1.56
CA LEU A 80 -15.59 4.32 -2.18
C LEU A 80 -16.42 3.61 -1.11
N GLN A 81 -17.67 3.31 -1.43
CA GLN A 81 -18.51 2.47 -0.58
C GLN A 81 -18.39 1.01 -1.04
N ILE A 82 -17.83 0.15 -0.18
CA ILE A 82 -17.89 -1.30 -0.38
C ILE A 82 -19.32 -1.76 -0.05
N THR A 83 -19.99 -2.27 -1.07
CA THR A 83 -21.34 -2.85 -1.01
C THR A 83 -21.34 -4.37 -1.05
N TRP A 84 -20.20 -5.00 -1.35
CA TRP A 84 -20.09 -6.45 -1.45
C TRP A 84 -19.74 -7.09 -0.11
N GLU A 85 -20.49 -8.13 0.25
CA GLU A 85 -20.24 -8.91 1.47
C GLU A 85 -19.12 -9.95 1.28
N LYS A 86 -18.79 -10.34 0.04
CA LYS A 86 -17.80 -11.39 -0.24
C LYS A 86 -16.81 -10.96 -1.33
N GLY A 87 -15.57 -11.40 -1.19
CA GLY A 87 -14.50 -11.12 -2.16
C GLY A 87 -13.42 -10.18 -1.62
N PRO A 88 -13.77 -8.99 -1.08
CA PRO A 88 -12.78 -8.12 -0.47
C PRO A 88 -12.04 -8.79 0.69
N PHE A 89 -10.74 -8.52 0.77
CA PHE A 89 -9.92 -8.91 1.90
C PHE A 89 -9.16 -7.70 2.42
N ILE A 90 -8.64 -7.83 3.63
CA ILE A 90 -7.85 -6.81 4.29
C ILE A 90 -6.54 -7.39 4.80
N ARG A 91 -5.49 -6.57 4.81
CA ARG A 91 -4.15 -6.93 5.28
C ARG A 91 -3.55 -5.81 6.13
N ASP A 92 -2.76 -6.14 7.14
CA ASP A 92 -2.03 -5.15 7.92
C ASP A 92 -0.64 -4.85 7.31
N HIS A 93 -0.39 -3.58 7.01
CA HIS A 93 0.89 -3.09 6.49
C HIS A 93 1.84 -2.60 7.58
N ALA A 94 1.38 -2.51 8.83
CA ALA A 94 2.19 -2.03 9.94
C ALA A 94 3.46 -2.89 10.14
N LEU A 95 3.34 -4.20 9.90
CA LEU A 95 4.43 -5.18 10.00
C LEU A 95 5.63 -4.87 9.08
N TYR A 96 5.42 -4.06 8.04
CA TYR A 96 6.39 -3.71 7.00
C TYR A 96 6.66 -2.23 6.86
N SER A 97 6.13 -1.49 7.82
CA SER A 97 6.12 -0.07 7.75
C SER A 97 7.50 0.51 8.03
N PRO A 98 7.89 1.64 7.39
CA PRO A 98 9.10 2.36 7.75
C PRO A 98 9.14 2.70 9.25
N GLY A 99 8.00 3.06 9.85
CA GLY A 99 7.92 3.35 11.28
C GLY A 99 8.31 2.16 12.16
N ARG A 100 8.01 0.93 11.75
CA ARG A 100 8.47 -0.27 12.46
C ARG A 100 9.99 -0.43 12.41
N LEU A 101 10.60 -0.28 11.23
CA LEU A 101 12.05 -0.42 11.07
C LEU A 101 12.80 0.61 11.93
N GLU A 102 12.27 1.83 12.00
CA GLU A 102 12.81 2.86 12.87
C GLU A 102 12.66 2.49 14.35
N ASN A 103 11.46 2.10 14.79
CA ASN A 103 11.19 1.79 16.19
C ASN A 103 11.96 0.55 16.69
N GLU A 104 12.04 -0.52 15.89
CA GLU A 104 12.66 -1.78 16.30
C GLU A 104 14.16 -1.86 16.01
N LYS A 105 14.63 -1.17 14.97
CA LYS A 105 16.02 -1.31 14.47
C LYS A 105 16.79 0.02 14.49
N GLY A 106 16.15 1.13 14.84
CA GLY A 106 16.77 2.46 14.82
C GLY A 106 17.09 2.98 13.40
N ILE A 107 16.45 2.42 12.37
CA ILE A 107 16.71 2.77 10.97
C ILE A 107 15.71 3.82 10.50
N ASP A 108 16.19 5.04 10.31
CA ASP A 108 15.43 6.09 9.62
C ASP A 108 15.48 5.87 8.10
N MET A 109 14.36 5.39 7.55
CA MET A 109 14.24 5.09 6.12
C MET A 109 14.29 6.33 5.23
N ALA A 110 13.86 7.51 5.71
CA ALA A 110 13.90 8.74 4.92
C ALA A 110 15.35 9.19 4.75
N LYS A 111 16.10 9.23 5.86
CA LYS A 111 17.54 9.52 5.86
C LYS A 111 18.34 8.51 5.03
N PHE A 112 17.96 7.23 5.09
CA PHE A 112 18.60 6.19 4.28
C PHE A 112 18.36 6.41 2.78
N GLN A 113 17.14 6.75 2.36
CA GLN A 113 16.83 7.04 0.96
C GLN A 113 17.53 8.31 0.45
N GLU A 114 17.64 9.33 1.28
CA GLU A 114 18.37 10.55 0.95
C GLU A 114 19.86 10.25 0.71
N LYS A 115 20.51 9.51 1.62
CA LYS A 115 21.90 9.05 1.45
C LYS A 115 22.11 8.29 0.14
N LEU A 116 21.19 7.35 -0.19
CA LEU A 116 21.27 6.58 -1.45
C LEU A 116 21.19 7.47 -2.70
N THR A 117 20.43 8.55 -2.64
CA THR A 117 20.19 9.44 -3.78
C THR A 117 21.33 10.44 -3.96
N ASN A 118 21.90 10.94 -2.86
CA ASN A 118 22.93 11.99 -2.87
C ASN A 118 24.36 11.46 -3.02
N ASP A 119 24.71 10.33 -2.39
CA ASP A 119 26.10 9.85 -2.35
C ASP A 119 26.48 8.97 -3.56
N GLY A 120 25.50 8.69 -4.44
CA GLY A 120 25.65 7.75 -5.55
C GLY A 120 25.77 6.29 -5.07
N TYR A 121 25.60 5.35 -5.99
CA TYR A 121 25.48 3.90 -5.73
C TYR A 121 26.72 3.23 -5.10
N TYR A 122 27.76 3.99 -4.74
CA TYR A 122 28.96 3.51 -4.07
C TYR A 122 28.72 3.44 -2.56
N LEU A 123 27.89 2.48 -2.18
CA LEU A 123 27.48 2.19 -0.81
C LEU A 123 28.70 2.07 0.12
N THR A 124 28.80 3.00 1.06
CA THR A 124 29.68 2.88 2.22
C THR A 124 29.37 1.58 2.97
N ASN A 125 30.32 1.10 3.79
CA ASN A 125 30.09 -0.11 4.61
C ASN A 125 28.87 0.03 5.53
N GLU A 126 28.52 1.25 5.94
CA GLU A 126 27.32 1.56 6.72
C GLU A 126 26.04 1.27 5.91
N CYS A 127 25.96 1.73 4.66
CA CYS A 127 24.78 1.51 3.83
C CYS A 127 24.56 0.01 3.53
N LYS A 128 25.64 -0.75 3.24
CA LYS A 128 25.55 -2.21 3.06
C LYS A 128 25.06 -2.94 4.31
N HIS A 129 25.42 -2.46 5.49
CA HIS A 129 24.95 -3.02 6.75
C HIS A 129 23.45 -2.77 6.95
N ILE A 130 22.97 -1.56 6.67
CA ILE A 130 21.56 -1.20 6.73
C ILE A 130 20.75 -2.00 5.71
N GLU A 131 21.22 -2.13 4.46
CA GLU A 131 20.58 -2.97 3.44
C GLU A 131 20.40 -4.41 3.92
N LYS A 132 21.43 -4.99 4.54
CA LYS A 132 21.34 -6.34 5.10
C LYS A 132 20.29 -6.45 6.22
N ILE A 133 20.21 -5.45 7.12
CA ILE A 133 19.17 -5.44 8.17
C ILE A 133 17.77 -5.38 7.55
N ILE A 134 17.59 -4.57 6.50
CA ILE A 134 16.33 -4.49 5.77
C ILE A 134 16.00 -5.84 5.13
N GLU A 135 16.93 -6.45 4.39
CA GLU A 135 16.73 -7.74 3.74
C GLU A 135 16.38 -8.86 4.74
N ASP A 136 17.09 -8.92 5.88
CA ASP A 136 16.85 -9.94 6.89
C ASP A 136 15.51 -9.71 7.60
N SER A 137 15.13 -8.45 7.83
CA SER A 137 13.80 -8.08 8.33
C SER A 137 12.72 -8.49 7.33
N GLU A 138 12.89 -8.19 6.04
CA GLU A 138 11.93 -8.55 4.99
C GLU A 138 11.72 -10.07 4.90
N LYS A 139 12.79 -10.87 5.05
CA LYS A 139 12.71 -12.35 5.07
C LYS A 139 11.87 -12.86 6.24
N ILE A 140 12.12 -12.35 7.45
CA ILE A 140 11.40 -12.78 8.66
C ILE A 140 9.92 -12.47 8.50
N PHE A 141 9.60 -11.27 8.04
CA PHE A 141 8.23 -10.84 8.02
C PHE A 141 7.46 -11.39 6.82
N LYS A 142 8.12 -11.89 5.75
CA LYS A 142 7.47 -12.27 4.47
C LYS A 142 6.32 -13.23 4.66
N ASN A 143 6.50 -14.17 5.57
CA ASN A 143 5.45 -15.09 5.94
C ASN A 143 4.33 -14.39 6.71
N ASP A 144 4.65 -13.59 7.72
CA ASP A 144 3.65 -12.87 8.52
C ASP A 144 2.80 -11.93 7.66
N TYR A 145 3.40 -11.25 6.66
CA TYR A 145 2.67 -10.40 5.72
C TYR A 145 1.68 -11.16 4.85
N LEU A 146 2.15 -12.26 4.26
CA LEU A 146 1.33 -13.06 3.35
C LEU A 146 0.17 -13.68 4.14
N ASN A 147 0.44 -14.03 5.40
CA ASN A 147 -0.51 -14.63 6.33
C ASN A 147 -1.38 -13.62 7.10
N SER A 148 -1.08 -12.32 7.06
CA SER A 148 -1.90 -11.27 7.70
C SER A 148 -3.14 -10.88 6.87
N THR A 149 -3.50 -11.70 5.89
CA THR A 149 -4.66 -11.49 5.03
C THR A 149 -5.90 -12.14 5.65
N MET A 150 -7.01 -11.40 5.73
CA MET A 150 -8.30 -11.97 6.13
C MET A 150 -9.46 -11.46 5.30
N PRO A 151 -10.56 -12.23 5.17
CA PRO A 151 -11.80 -11.73 4.59
C PRO A 151 -12.27 -10.46 5.29
N LEU A 152 -12.75 -9.48 4.54
CA LEU A 152 -13.21 -8.21 5.11
C LEU A 152 -14.37 -8.41 6.11
N THR A 153 -15.18 -9.46 5.94
CA THR A 153 -16.27 -9.83 6.86
C THR A 153 -15.79 -10.18 8.26
N ASN A 154 -14.53 -10.63 8.40
CA ASN A 154 -13.95 -11.03 9.67
C ASN A 154 -13.12 -9.90 10.29
N TYR A 155 -13.01 -8.75 9.61
CA TYR A 155 -12.26 -7.61 10.09
C TYR A 155 -13.06 -6.85 11.16
N SER A 156 -12.49 -6.74 12.35
CA SER A 156 -13.10 -6.07 13.50
C SER A 156 -12.45 -4.72 13.82
N GLY A 157 -11.61 -4.19 12.93
CA GLY A 157 -10.87 -2.94 13.19
C GLY A 157 -9.54 -3.15 13.92
N GLN A 158 -9.02 -4.38 13.97
CA GLN A 158 -7.88 -4.76 14.80
C GLN A 158 -6.50 -4.44 14.20
N TYR A 159 -6.43 -3.96 12.96
CA TYR A 159 -5.16 -3.68 12.27
C TYR A 159 -4.75 -2.23 12.45
N LEU A 160 -3.44 -2.01 12.59
CA LEU A 160 -2.89 -0.67 12.77
C LEU A 160 -2.81 0.10 11.45
N ALA A 161 -2.34 -0.55 10.37
CA ALA A 161 -2.30 0.04 9.03
C ALA A 161 -2.99 -0.87 8.01
N PRO A 162 -4.33 -0.98 8.05
CA PRO A 162 -5.08 -1.85 7.15
C PRO A 162 -5.08 -1.35 5.70
N GLU A 163 -4.79 -2.25 4.74
CA GLU A 163 -5.09 -2.10 3.32
C GLU A 163 -6.22 -3.05 2.91
N VAL A 164 -7.24 -2.51 2.24
CA VAL A 164 -8.33 -3.27 1.66
C VAL A 164 -8.08 -3.51 0.18
N TRP A 165 -8.21 -4.76 -0.22
CA TRP A 165 -8.15 -5.16 -1.61
C TRP A 165 -9.55 -5.43 -2.16
N LEU A 166 -9.85 -4.84 -3.32
CA LEU A 166 -11.11 -4.99 -4.02
C LEU A 166 -10.91 -5.82 -5.30
N PRO A 167 -11.45 -7.05 -5.38
CA PRO A 167 -11.35 -7.89 -6.59
C PRO A 167 -12.19 -7.40 -7.76
N GLN A 168 -13.12 -6.49 -7.52
CA GLN A 168 -14.19 -6.16 -8.44
C GLN A 168 -14.13 -4.70 -8.90
N VAL A 169 -14.63 -4.47 -10.11
CA VAL A 169 -14.81 -3.14 -10.68
C VAL A 169 -15.74 -2.33 -9.76
N THR A 170 -15.34 -1.10 -9.47
CA THR A 170 -16.12 -0.15 -8.67
C THR A 170 -16.81 0.84 -9.62
N PRO A 171 -18.16 0.85 -9.72
CA PRO A 171 -18.87 1.76 -10.61
C PRO A 171 -18.76 3.21 -10.13
N LEU A 172 -18.74 4.18 -11.06
CA LEU A 172 -18.58 5.61 -10.74
C LEU A 172 -19.58 6.12 -9.70
N ASP A 173 -20.83 5.65 -9.73
CA ASP A 173 -21.89 6.04 -8.79
C ASP A 173 -21.59 5.69 -7.32
N SER A 174 -20.65 4.78 -7.08
CA SER A 174 -20.18 4.38 -5.75
C SER A 174 -18.91 5.11 -5.28
N ILE A 175 -18.38 6.01 -6.13
CA ILE A 175 -17.14 6.75 -5.92
C ILE A 175 -17.47 8.22 -5.67
N LYS A 176 -16.93 8.79 -4.59
CA LYS A 176 -17.06 10.22 -4.29
C LYS A 176 -15.70 10.83 -4.14
N ARG A 177 -15.37 11.86 -4.94
CA ARG A 177 -14.25 12.73 -4.62
C ARG A 177 -14.53 13.45 -3.31
N ILE A 178 -13.55 13.46 -2.40
CA ILE A 178 -13.64 14.20 -1.15
C ILE A 178 -12.57 15.30 -1.09
N PRO A 179 -12.73 16.34 -0.25
CA PRO A 179 -11.66 17.28 0.04
C PRO A 179 -10.56 16.62 0.88
N LEU A 180 -9.30 17.00 0.66
CA LEU A 180 -8.13 16.53 1.42
C LEU A 180 -8.26 16.88 2.91
N GLU A 181 -8.88 18.01 3.24
CA GLU A 181 -9.08 18.49 4.60
C GLU A 181 -10.00 17.57 5.44
N ARG A 182 -10.70 16.63 4.79
CA ARG A 182 -11.54 15.62 5.47
C ARG A 182 -10.77 14.34 5.84
N LEU A 183 -9.47 14.29 5.58
CA LEU A 183 -8.60 13.16 5.91
C LEU A 183 -7.91 13.30 7.28
N ILE A 184 -7.93 14.51 7.86
CA ILE A 184 -7.26 14.92 9.10
C ILE A 184 -8.28 14.96 10.26
#